data_AF-A0A1Q8BAA1-F1
#
_entry.id   AF-A0A1Q8BAA1-F1
#
_cell.length_a   1.000
_cell.length_b   1.000
_cell.length_c   1.000
_cell.angle_alpha   90.00
_cell.angle_beta   90.00
_cell.angle_gamma   90.00
#
_symmetry.space_group_name_H-M   'P 1'
#
loop_
_entity.id
_entity.type
_entity.pdbx_description
1 polymer ?
#
loop_
_entity_poly.entity_id
_entity_poly.type
_entity_poly.pdbx_seq_one_letter_code
_entity_poly.pdbx_strand_id
1 'polypeptide(L)'
;MERFPEYTKTLKLAMVYEENAGTPAQGWRWHDVETHPTKLIRLVTDGIARVSLKTRGATFYLLRDRETVKRIIEQSAASEDPSA
;
A
#
# COMPACT_ATOMS: atom_id res chain seq x y z
N MET A 1 3.26 4.38 -16.93
CA MET A 1 2.64 3.93 -15.66
C MET A 1 1.40 4.76 -15.44
N GLU A 2 0.27 4.31 -15.98
CA GLU A 2 -1.03 4.89 -15.70
C GLU A 2 -1.25 4.82 -14.19
N ARG A 3 -1.41 6.02 -13.62
CA ARG A 3 -1.36 6.31 -12.18
C ARG A 3 -2.34 5.38 -11.44
N PHE A 4 -2.03 5.02 -10.21
CA PHE A 4 -2.88 4.20 -9.35
C PHE A 4 -3.74 5.06 -8.40
N PRO A 5 -4.70 5.89 -8.86
CA PRO A 5 -5.51 6.70 -7.93
C PRO A 5 -6.31 5.78 -7.00
N GLU A 6 -6.73 4.60 -7.50
CA GLU A 6 -7.51 3.65 -6.71
C GLU A 6 -6.76 3.04 -5.52
N TYR A 7 -5.42 3.04 -5.53
CA TYR A 7 -4.60 2.50 -4.44
C TYR A 7 -3.95 3.58 -3.59
N THR A 8 -4.10 4.86 -3.92
CA THR A 8 -3.50 5.96 -3.13
C THR A 8 -3.92 5.89 -1.66
N LYS A 9 -5.21 5.63 -1.38
CA LYS A 9 -5.69 5.46 0.00
C LYS A 9 -5.04 4.26 0.69
N THR A 10 -5.00 3.12 0.01
CA THR A 10 -4.36 1.89 0.50
C THR A 10 -2.90 2.11 0.88
N LEU A 11 -2.14 2.76 -0.01
CA LEU A 11 -0.72 3.02 0.16
C LEU A 11 -0.45 4.01 1.31
N LYS A 12 -1.29 5.04 1.46
CA LYS A 12 -1.23 5.96 2.60
C LYS A 12 -1.44 5.23 3.92
N LEU A 13 -2.47 4.40 4.02
CA LEU A 13 -2.75 3.62 5.24
C LEU A 13 -1.63 2.62 5.55
N ALA A 14 -1.11 1.93 4.53
CA ALA A 14 0.02 1.02 4.67
C ALA A 14 1.28 1.74 5.20
N MET A 15 1.59 2.93 4.68
CA MET A 15 2.71 3.74 5.15
C MET A 15 2.52 4.16 6.62
N VAL A 16 1.35 4.68 6.97
CA VAL A 16 1.03 5.08 8.35
C VAL A 16 1.16 3.89 9.31
N TYR A 17 0.72 2.70 8.89
CA TYR A 17 0.87 1.48 9.68
C TYR A 17 2.36 1.15 9.92
N GLU A 18 3.17 1.13 8.85
CA GLU A 18 4.60 0.81 8.95
C GLU A 18 5.39 1.87 9.74
N GLU A 19 4.96 3.13 9.72
CA GLU A 19 5.55 4.21 10.51
C GLU A 19 5.21 4.11 12.00
N ASN A 20 3.95 3.82 12.34
CA ASN A 20 3.50 3.75 13.73
C ASN A 20 3.89 2.44 14.43
N ALA A 21 4.14 1.36 13.68
CA ALA A 21 4.41 0.05 14.27
C ALA A 21 5.80 -0.07 14.93
N GLY A 22 6.72 0.88 14.73
CA GLY A 22 8.10 0.85 15.26
C GLY A 22 9.00 -0.23 14.63
N THR A 23 8.49 -1.46 14.51
CA THR A 23 9.03 -2.56 13.71
C THR A 23 7.86 -3.33 13.10
N PRO A 24 7.60 -3.24 11.79
CA PRO A 24 6.47 -3.91 11.16
C PRO A 24 6.80 -5.40 10.90
N ALA A 25 7.21 -6.13 11.94
CA ALA A 25 7.72 -7.50 11.78
C ALA A 25 6.69 -8.42 11.12
N GLN A 26 5.41 -8.20 11.39
CA GLN A 26 4.34 -9.03 10.84
C GLN A 26 3.73 -8.47 9.55
N GLY A 27 3.67 -7.14 9.39
CA GLY A 27 3.00 -6.45 8.29
C GLY A 27 1.51 -6.15 8.54
N TRP A 28 0.88 -5.47 7.59
CA TRP A 28 -0.52 -5.04 7.63
C TRP A 28 -1.45 -6.02 6.89
N ARG A 29 -2.74 -6.05 7.24
CA ARG A 29 -3.78 -6.88 6.61
C ARG A 29 -4.72 -6.02 5.78
N TRP A 30 -5.62 -6.67 5.06
CA TRP A 30 -6.57 -6.03 4.16
C TRP A 30 -7.49 -5.01 4.83
N HIS A 31 -7.93 -5.27 6.06
CA HIS A 31 -8.77 -4.34 6.82
C HIS A 31 -7.97 -3.20 7.46
N ASP A 32 -6.67 -3.40 7.73
CA ASP A 32 -5.80 -2.35 8.27
C ASP A 32 -5.57 -1.23 7.22
N VAL A 33 -5.76 -1.55 5.92
CA VAL A 33 -5.64 -0.61 4.79
C VAL A 33 -6.96 -0.42 4.02
N GLU A 34 -8.08 -0.83 4.61
CA GLU A 34 -9.44 -0.68 4.07
C GLU A 34 -9.60 -1.09 2.60
N THR A 35 -8.93 -2.17 2.17
CA THR A 35 -8.86 -2.55 0.76
C THR A 35 -9.15 -4.04 0.58
N HIS A 36 -10.04 -4.36 -0.37
CA HIS A 36 -10.42 -5.75 -0.64
C HIS A 36 -9.19 -6.62 -1.04
N PRO A 37 -9.08 -7.89 -0.59
CA PRO A 37 -7.90 -8.73 -0.86
C PRO A 37 -7.49 -8.84 -2.34
N THR A 38 -8.46 -8.90 -3.26
CA THR A 38 -8.19 -8.96 -4.72
C THR A 38 -7.38 -7.77 -5.22
N LYS A 39 -7.62 -6.58 -4.66
CA LYS A 39 -6.88 -5.35 -4.99
C LYS A 39 -5.45 -5.39 -4.45
N LEU A 40 -5.24 -6.03 -3.30
CA LEU A 40 -3.90 -6.22 -2.74
C LEU A 40 -3.05 -7.18 -3.57
N ILE A 41 -3.66 -8.18 -4.22
CA ILE A 41 -2.94 -9.05 -5.15
C ILE A 41 -2.31 -8.24 -6.29
N ARG A 42 -2.98 -7.22 -6.81
CA ARG A 42 -2.40 -6.32 -7.83
C ARG A 42 -1.17 -5.59 -7.31
N LEU A 43 -1.22 -5.05 -6.08
CA LEU A 43 -0.04 -4.42 -5.46
C LEU A 43 1.14 -5.38 -5.32
N VAL A 44 0.89 -6.67 -5.09
CA VAL A 44 1.94 -7.69 -5.03
C VAL A 44 2.49 -8.00 -6.42
N THR A 45 1.62 -8.19 -7.41
CA THR A 45 2.01 -8.46 -8.81
C THR A 45 2.80 -7.30 -9.41
N ASP A 46 2.41 -6.06 -9.12
CA ASP A 46 3.07 -4.84 -9.59
C ASP A 46 4.37 -4.53 -8.82
N GLY A 47 4.73 -5.37 -7.83
CA GLY A 47 5.96 -5.24 -7.06
C GLY A 47 5.96 -4.09 -6.05
N ILE A 48 4.80 -3.50 -5.75
CA ILE A 48 4.66 -2.41 -4.78
C ILE A 48 4.63 -2.96 -3.35
N ALA A 49 3.95 -4.09 -3.15
CA ALA A 49 3.86 -4.80 -1.88
C ALA A 49 4.38 -6.24 -2.01
N ARG A 50 4.58 -6.90 -0.87
CA ARG A 50 4.89 -8.33 -0.80
C ARG A 50 4.11 -8.98 0.33
N VAL A 51 3.82 -10.27 0.18
CA VAL A 51 3.33 -11.08 1.30
C VAL A 51 4.48 -11.28 2.28
N SER A 52 4.26 -10.89 3.53
CA SER A 52 5.23 -11.08 4.63
C SER A 52 5.00 -12.42 5.33
N LEU A 53 3.76 -12.67 5.71
CA LEU A 53 3.34 -13.87 6.41
C LEU A 53 1.96 -14.28 5.91
N LYS A 54 1.75 -15.60 5.74
CA LYS A 54 0.44 -16.17 5.46
C LYS A 54 0.12 -17.21 6.51
N THR A 55 -1.00 -17.02 7.22
CA THR A 55 -1.56 -17.99 8.17
C THR A 55 -2.86 -18.56 7.61
N ARG A 56 -3.46 -19.51 8.32
CA ARG A 56 -4.77 -20.07 7.94
C ARG A 56 -5.91 -19.03 7.98
N GLY A 57 -5.77 -17.98 8.80
CA GLY A 57 -6.82 -16.97 9.01
C GLY A 57 -6.49 -15.57 8.49
N ALA A 58 -5.25 -15.30 8.07
CA ALA A 58 -4.84 -13.98 7.63
C ALA A 58 -3.66 -14.02 6.66
N THR A 59 -3.62 -13.01 5.78
CA THR A 59 -2.44 -12.70 4.97
C THR A 59 -1.95 -11.32 5.36
N PHE A 60 -0.66 -11.23 5.64
CA PHE A 60 0.01 -10.00 6.03
C PHE A 60 0.92 -9.54 4.89
N TYR A 61 0.95 -8.24 4.68
CA TYR A 61 1.66 -7.59 3.60
C TYR A 61 2.62 -6.53 4.15
N LEU A 62 3.66 -6.27 3.38
CA LEU A 62 4.60 -5.18 3.61
C LEU A 62 4.81 -4.43 2.29
N LEU A 63 5.05 -3.14 2.38
CA LEU A 63 5.54 -2.35 1.25
C LEU A 63 6.95 -2.84 0.91
N ARG A 64 7.24 -3.00 -0.39
CA ARG A 64 8.59 -3.39 -0.84
C ARG A 64 9.57 -2.23 -0.71
N ASP A 65 9.13 -1.05 -1.11
CA ASP A 65 9.94 0.16 -1.12
C ASP A 65 9.06 1.34 -0.69
N ARG A 66 9.28 1.79 0.54
CA ARG A 66 8.55 2.92 1.13
C ARG A 66 8.84 4.24 0.41
N GLU A 67 10.06 4.44 -0.10
CA GLU A 67 10.42 5.66 -0.82
C GLU A 67 9.71 5.73 -2.16
N THR A 68 9.67 4.61 -2.89
CA THR A 68 8.92 4.51 -4.14
C THR A 68 7.43 4.72 -3.90
N VAL A 69 6.85 4.12 -2.84
CA VAL A 69 5.43 4.32 -2.48
C VAL A 69 5.13 5.78 -2.14
N LYS A 70 5.99 6.43 -1.37
CA LYS A 70 5.87 7.86 -1.05
C LYS A 70 5.84 8.71 -2.32
N ARG A 71 6.78 8.47 -3.25
CA ARG A 71 6.80 9.15 -4.55
C ARG A 71 5.53 8.93 -5.34
N ILE A 72 4.99 7.71 -5.37
CA ILE A 72 3.72 7.40 -6.05
C ILE A 72 2.56 8.20 -5.45
N ILE A 73 2.49 8.30 -4.12
CA ILE A 73 1.45 9.08 -3.42
C ILE A 73 1.56 10.57 -3.75
N GLU A 74 2.76 11.14 -3.67
CA GLU A 74 3.03 12.55 -4.01
C GLU A 74 2.70 12.85 -5.48
N GLN A 75 3.05 11.90 -6.36
CA GLN A 75 2.77 11.96 -7.79
C GLN A 75 1.28 11.85 -8.14
N SER A 76 0.52 11.05 -7.39
CA SER A 76 -0.94 10.99 -7.53
C SER A 76 -1.60 12.29 -7.06
N ALA A 77 -1.14 12.87 -5.95
CA ALA A 77 -1.66 14.15 -5.44
C ALA A 77 -1.40 15.31 -6.42
N ALA A 78 -0.24 15.33 -7.07
CA ALA A 78 0.09 16.33 -8.10
C ALA A 78 -0.70 16.17 -9.41
N SER A 79 -1.40 15.04 -9.61
CA SER A 79 -2.25 14.79 -10.78
C SER A 79 -3.74 15.05 -10.51
N GLU A 80 -4.12 15.38 -9.27
CA GLU A 80 -5.49 15.77 -8.89
C GLU A 80 -5.76 17.29 -9.04
N ASP A 81 -4.78 18.08 -9.50
CA ASP A 81 -4.96 19.49 -9.87
C ASP A 81 -4.79 19.72 -11.38
N PRO A 82 -5.89 19.67 -12.16
CA PRO A 82 -5.99 20.40 -13.40
C PRO A 82 -7.22 21.32 -13.33
N SER A 83 -7.18 22.36 -12.49
CA SER A 83 -7.87 23.65 -12.70
C SER A 83 -7.90 24.47 -11.40
N ALA A 84 -7.03 25.47 -11.33
CA ALA A 84 -7.29 26.73 -10.66
C ALA A 84 -7.17 27.85 -11.70
#